data_AF-A0A952Y4Q6-F1
#
_entry.id   AF-A0A952Y4Q6-F1
#
_cell.length_a   1.000
_cell.length_b   1.000
_cell.length_c   1.000
_cell.angle_alpha   90.00
_cell.angle_beta   90.00
_cell.angle_gamma   90.00
#
_symmetry.space_group_name_H-M   'P 1'
#
loop_
_entity.id
_entity.type
_entity.pdbx_description
1 polymer ?
#
loop_
_entity_poly.entity_id
_entity_poly.type
_entity_poly.pdbx_seq_one_letter_code
_entity_poly.pdbx_strand_id
1 'polypeptide(L)'
;MEFFRKTLDPVLALAAIAVLDIFLFLLLGAWTVGGGETMMTGLVAKAVIGGEQLERIPFWNVVFPVHGDYWKIYISLGMFFGAFVGAVLSKEFYWRMPRHASEWLLITIGGLLMGIGIRIAYICNVSTFFGLMPEMNMGGYLAMSGIIAGAWVGSLIYKRILEA
;
A
#
# COMPACT_ATOMS: atom_id res chain seq x y z
N MET A 1 -6.24 14.29 26.50
CA MET A 1 -5.87 13.57 25.26
C MET A 1 -4.37 13.75 24.98
N GLU A 2 -3.50 13.33 25.91
CA GLU A 2 -2.04 13.36 25.68
C GLU A 2 -1.53 12.09 25.01
N PHE A 3 -2.30 11.00 25.07
CA PHE A 3 -1.95 9.70 24.52
C PHE A 3 -1.67 9.73 23.02
N PHE A 4 -2.46 10.48 22.24
CA PHE A 4 -2.26 10.64 20.79
C PHE A 4 -1.18 11.65 20.41
N ARG A 5 -0.67 12.44 21.36
CA ARG A 5 0.37 13.45 21.11
C ARG A 5 1.78 12.92 21.34
N LYS A 6 1.92 11.75 21.96
CA LYS A 6 3.20 11.08 22.17
C LYS A 6 3.30 9.90 21.20
N THR A 7 4.49 9.69 20.65
CA THR A 7 4.79 8.47 19.90
C THR A 7 4.58 7.27 20.82
N LEU A 8 3.73 6.34 20.40
CA LEU A 8 3.55 5.05 21.09
C LEU A 8 4.87 4.29 21.14
N ASP A 9 5.07 3.52 22.21
CA ASP A 9 6.18 2.57 22.28
C ASP A 9 6.10 1.63 21.07
N PRO A 10 7.15 1.53 20.23
CA PRO A 10 7.18 0.65 19.07
C PRO A 10 6.80 -0.80 19.39
N VAL A 11 7.17 -1.31 20.57
CA VAL A 11 6.84 -2.69 20.98
C VAL A 11 5.34 -2.83 21.19
N LEU A 12 4.71 -1.87 21.87
CA LEU A 12 3.27 -1.87 22.10
C LEU A 12 2.49 -1.71 20.78
N ALA A 13 2.95 -0.82 19.90
CA ALA A 13 2.34 -0.60 18.60
C ALA A 13 2.42 -1.86 17.73
N LEU A 14 3.60 -2.49 17.65
CA LEU A 14 3.78 -3.73 16.88
C LEU A 14 2.98 -4.89 17.47
N ALA A 15 2.93 -5.03 18.79
CA ALA A 15 2.11 -6.05 19.44
C ALA A 15 0.62 -5.87 19.14
N ALA A 16 0.11 -4.64 19.20
CA ALA A 16 -1.28 -4.33 18.86
C ALA A 16 -1.59 -4.65 17.38
N ILE A 17 -0.69 -4.25 16.46
CA ILE A 17 -0.83 -4.55 15.04
C ILE A 17 -0.83 -6.07 14.80
N ALA A 18 0.08 -6.81 15.43
CA ALA A 18 0.17 -8.27 15.29
C ALA A 18 -1.11 -8.97 15.77
N VAL A 19 -1.67 -8.56 16.91
CA VAL A 19 -2.94 -9.12 17.41
C VAL A 19 -4.09 -8.85 16.44
N LEU A 20 -4.18 -7.61 15.92
CA LEU A 20 -5.20 -7.25 14.93
C LEU A 20 -5.03 -8.01 13.61
N ASP A 21 -3.79 -8.19 13.15
CA ASP A 21 -3.49 -8.93 11.93
C ASP A 21 -3.84 -10.42 12.07
N ILE A 22 -3.52 -11.06 13.20
CA ILE A 22 -3.95 -12.43 13.49
C ILE A 22 -5.47 -12.55 13.44
N PHE A 23 -6.18 -11.61 14.08
CA PHE A 23 -7.64 -11.62 14.08
C PHE A 23 -8.22 -11.42 12.68
N LEU A 24 -7.65 -10.51 11.89
CA LEU A 24 -8.04 -10.28 10.50
C LEU A 24 -7.78 -11.51 9.63
N PHE A 25 -6.61 -12.15 9.79
CA PHE A 25 -6.23 -13.35 9.08
C PHE A 25 -7.21 -14.50 9.35
N LEU A 26 -7.61 -14.69 10.61
CA LEU A 26 -8.57 -15.74 11.01
C LEU A 26 -9.99 -15.51 10.49
N LEU A 27 -10.43 -14.26 10.37
CA LEU A 27 -11.81 -13.94 9.96
C LEU A 27 -11.99 -13.76 8.45
N LEU A 28 -11.05 -13.08 7.79
CA LEU A 28 -11.18 -12.64 6.40
C LEU A 28 -10.03 -13.16 5.51
N GLY A 29 -8.81 -13.21 6.06
CA GLY A 29 -7.62 -13.67 5.36
C GLY A 29 -6.50 -12.62 5.36
N ALA A 30 -5.45 -12.87 4.58
CA ALA A 30 -4.21 -12.10 4.62
C ALA A 30 -4.39 -10.61 4.32
N TRP A 31 -3.75 -9.77 5.15
CA TRP A 31 -3.70 -8.33 4.95
C TRP A 31 -2.89 -7.99 3.70
N THR A 32 -3.56 -7.41 2.71
CA THR A 32 -2.92 -6.92 1.49
C THR A 32 -3.60 -5.65 0.98
N VAL A 33 -2.79 -4.71 0.50
CA VAL A 33 -3.24 -3.40 -0.02
C VAL A 33 -3.32 -3.44 -1.54
N GLY A 34 -2.33 -4.07 -2.20
CA GLY A 34 -2.20 -4.03 -3.66
C GLY A 34 -3.42 -4.60 -4.39
N GLY A 35 -4.06 -5.65 -3.87
CA GLY A 35 -5.30 -6.18 -4.45
C GLY A 35 -6.48 -5.22 -4.34
N GLY A 36 -6.61 -4.50 -3.23
CA GLY A 36 -7.66 -3.50 -3.02
C GLY A 36 -7.50 -2.30 -3.97
N GLU A 37 -6.29 -1.75 -4.08
CA GLU A 37 -5.97 -0.63 -4.97
C GLU A 37 -6.18 -0.96 -6.44
N THR A 38 -5.82 -2.18 -6.84
CA THR A 38 -6.14 -2.74 -8.15
C THR A 38 -7.62 -2.63 -8.45
N MET A 39 -8.42 -3.13 -7.52
CA MET A 39 -9.84 -3.27 -7.71
C MET A 39 -10.52 -1.90 -7.73
N MET A 40 -10.10 -0.97 -6.87
CA MET A 40 -10.52 0.43 -6.96
C MET A 40 -10.20 1.04 -8.33
N THR A 41 -8.99 0.82 -8.83
CA THR A 41 -8.58 1.28 -10.17
C THR A 41 -9.46 0.66 -11.27
N GLY A 42 -9.79 -0.63 -11.15
CA GLY A 42 -10.68 -1.32 -12.08
C GLY A 42 -12.10 -0.76 -12.08
N LEU A 43 -12.65 -0.42 -10.91
CA LEU A 43 -13.97 0.23 -10.79
C LEU A 43 -13.95 1.63 -11.41
N VAL A 44 -12.92 2.41 -11.13
CA VAL A 44 -12.74 3.75 -11.72
C VAL A 44 -12.58 3.64 -13.24
N ALA A 45 -11.77 2.70 -13.72
CA ALA A 45 -11.59 2.45 -15.15
C ALA A 45 -12.90 2.02 -15.82
N LYS A 46 -13.72 1.18 -15.16
CA LYS A 46 -15.05 0.79 -15.65
C LYS A 46 -15.99 2.00 -15.76
N ALA A 47 -15.93 2.92 -14.81
CA ALA A 47 -16.74 4.13 -14.79
C ALA A 47 -16.30 5.15 -15.87
N VAL A 48 -15.00 5.29 -16.13
CA VAL A 48 -14.44 6.28 -17.07
C VAL A 48 -14.42 5.78 -18.51
N ILE A 49 -14.01 4.52 -18.73
CA ILE A 49 -13.76 3.94 -20.06
C ILE A 49 -14.98 3.15 -20.56
N GLY A 50 -15.91 2.77 -19.68
CA GLY A 50 -17.07 1.94 -20.03
C GLY A 50 -16.77 0.43 -19.94
N GLY A 51 -17.75 -0.33 -19.44
CA GLY A 51 -17.58 -1.77 -19.14
C GLY A 51 -17.18 -2.61 -20.33
N GLU A 52 -17.75 -2.36 -21.51
CA GLU A 52 -17.45 -3.13 -22.74
C GLU A 52 -16.00 -2.95 -23.23
N GLN A 53 -15.44 -1.76 -23.03
CA GLN A 53 -14.06 -1.47 -23.44
C GLN A 53 -13.05 -2.04 -22.43
N LEU A 54 -13.43 -2.13 -21.16
CA LEU A 54 -12.60 -2.73 -20.11
C LEU A 54 -12.54 -4.26 -20.23
N GLU A 55 -13.66 -4.91 -20.58
CA GLU A 55 -13.75 -6.36 -20.77
C GLU A 55 -12.94 -6.88 -21.97
N ARG A 56 -12.62 -5.99 -22.93
CA ARG A 56 -11.68 -6.30 -24.03
C ARG A 56 -10.25 -6.51 -23.55
N ILE A 57 -9.89 -5.98 -22.38
CA ILE A 57 -8.55 -6.14 -21.84
C ILE A 57 -8.51 -7.45 -21.03
N PRO A 58 -7.72 -8.45 -21.43
CA PRO A 58 -7.73 -9.78 -20.80
C PRO A 58 -7.34 -9.74 -19.33
N PHE A 59 -6.56 -8.74 -18.91
CA PHE A 59 -6.21 -8.53 -17.51
C PHE A 59 -7.46 -8.35 -16.62
N TRP A 60 -8.43 -7.53 -17.02
CA TRP A 60 -9.63 -7.22 -16.23
C TRP A 60 -10.76 -8.24 -16.37
N ASN A 61 -10.60 -9.21 -17.28
CA ASN A 61 -11.58 -10.28 -17.51
C ASN A 61 -11.10 -11.62 -16.93
N VAL A 62 -9.81 -11.94 -17.10
CA VAL A 62 -9.24 -13.25 -16.72
C VAL A 62 -8.48 -13.19 -15.39
N VAL A 63 -7.69 -12.13 -15.16
CA VAL A 63 -6.76 -12.08 -14.02
C VAL A 63 -7.38 -11.36 -12.82
N PHE A 64 -8.13 -10.29 -13.05
CA PHE A 64 -8.77 -9.50 -12.01
C PHE A 64 -10.17 -9.06 -12.46
N PRO A 65 -11.17 -9.95 -12.36
CA PRO A 65 -12.54 -9.60 -12.71
C PRO A 65 -13.05 -8.50 -11.76
N VAL A 66 -13.63 -7.46 -12.35
CA VAL A 66 -13.99 -6.23 -11.63
C VAL A 66 -15.29 -6.44 -10.85
N HIS A 67 -15.19 -6.67 -9.54
CA HIS A 67 -16.31 -6.73 -8.60
C HIS A 67 -16.24 -5.69 -7.47
N GLY A 68 -17.36 -5.02 -7.19
CA GLY A 68 -17.45 -3.98 -6.15
C GLY A 68 -17.55 -4.52 -4.72
N ASP A 69 -17.77 -5.81 -4.55
CA ASP A 69 -17.86 -6.52 -3.28
C ASP A 69 -16.50 -7.00 -2.75
N TYR A 70 -15.41 -6.65 -3.44
CA TYR A 70 -14.06 -7.06 -3.05
C TYR A 70 -13.65 -6.46 -1.70
N TRP A 71 -13.65 -7.29 -0.66
CA TRP A 71 -13.49 -6.85 0.73
C TRP A 71 -12.20 -6.07 1.00
N LYS A 72 -11.12 -6.36 0.26
CA LYS A 72 -9.82 -5.69 0.41
C LYS A 72 -9.86 -4.20 0.05
N ILE A 73 -10.85 -3.75 -0.73
CA ILE A 73 -11.09 -2.32 -0.97
C ILE A 73 -11.38 -1.60 0.35
N TYR A 74 -12.22 -2.20 1.20
CA TYR A 74 -12.59 -1.60 2.49
C TYR A 74 -11.42 -1.54 3.46
N ILE A 75 -10.43 -2.42 3.34
CA ILE A 75 -9.19 -2.34 4.13
C ILE A 75 -8.38 -1.11 3.74
N SER A 76 -8.19 -0.86 2.44
CA SER A 76 -7.49 0.33 1.97
C SER A 76 -8.22 1.61 2.41
N LEU A 77 -9.56 1.64 2.30
CA LEU A 77 -10.37 2.77 2.77
C LEU A 77 -10.31 2.94 4.29
N GLY A 78 -10.36 1.84 5.05
CA GLY A 78 -10.23 1.83 6.50
C GLY A 78 -8.87 2.33 6.97
N MET A 79 -7.80 1.97 6.26
CA MET A 79 -6.45 2.48 6.52
C MET A 79 -6.36 3.98 6.28
N PHE A 80 -6.91 4.47 5.17
CA PHE A 80 -6.96 5.90 4.87
C PHE A 80 -7.75 6.67 5.93
N PHE A 81 -8.93 6.19 6.29
CA PHE A 81 -9.78 6.82 7.31
C PHE A 81 -9.13 6.76 8.69
N GLY A 82 -8.54 5.62 9.07
CA GLY A 82 -7.83 5.45 10.34
C GLY A 82 -6.62 6.38 10.46
N ALA A 83 -5.82 6.51 9.39
CA ALA A 83 -4.69 7.45 9.34
C ALA A 83 -5.17 8.91 9.44
N PHE A 84 -6.27 9.26 8.77
CA PHE A 84 -6.86 10.58 8.84
C PHE A 84 -7.35 10.92 10.26
N VAL A 85 -8.15 10.03 10.87
CA VAL A 85 -8.63 10.21 12.26
C VAL A 85 -7.45 10.29 13.22
N GLY A 86 -6.43 9.45 13.06
CA GLY A 86 -5.19 9.50 13.84
C GLY A 86 -4.50 10.86 13.75
N ALA A 87 -4.27 11.35 12.53
CA ALA A 87 -3.62 12.64 12.31
C ALA A 87 -4.40 13.83 12.91
N VAL A 88 -5.74 13.79 12.82
CA VAL A 88 -6.62 14.83 13.40
C VAL A 88 -6.59 14.80 14.93
N LEU A 89 -6.68 13.61 15.53
CA LEU A 89 -6.64 13.45 16.99
C LEU A 89 -5.27 13.82 17.59
N SER A 90 -4.18 13.53 16.87
CA SER A 90 -2.82 13.94 17.23
C SER A 90 -2.59 15.44 17.01
N LYS A 91 -3.49 16.14 16.31
CA LYS A 91 -3.33 17.54 15.86
C LYS A 91 -2.08 17.75 14.99
N GLU A 92 -1.67 16.71 14.27
CA GLU A 92 -0.54 16.72 13.34
C GLU A 92 -0.99 16.81 11.87
N PHE A 93 -2.30 16.89 11.64
CA PHE A 93 -2.84 17.05 10.30
C PHE A 93 -2.36 18.37 9.69
N TYR A 94 -1.57 18.25 8.62
CA TYR A 94 -1.07 19.38 7.85
C TYR A 94 -1.06 19.05 6.37
N TRP A 95 -1.62 19.94 5.55
CA TRP A 95 -1.64 19.78 4.10
C TRP A 95 -0.26 20.09 3.51
N ARG A 96 0.47 19.04 3.11
CA ARG A 96 1.79 19.15 2.47
C ARG A 96 1.64 18.98 0.97
N MET A 97 2.13 19.96 0.22
CA MET A 97 2.31 19.84 -1.23
C MET A 97 3.81 19.91 -1.56
N PRO A 98 4.28 19.13 -2.56
CA PRO A 98 5.65 19.21 -3.04
C PRO A 98 5.93 20.60 -3.60
N ARG A 99 7.10 21.17 -3.28
CA ARG A 99 7.47 22.54 -3.67
C ARG A 99 8.12 22.60 -5.04
N HIS A 100 8.73 21.49 -5.48
CA HIS A 100 9.49 21.43 -6.72
C HIS A 100 8.85 20.47 -7.73
N ALA A 101 8.92 20.83 -9.01
CA ALA A 101 8.41 19.98 -10.10
C ALA A 101 9.17 18.64 -10.18
N SER A 102 10.45 18.62 -9.80
CA SER A 102 11.26 17.39 -9.70
C SER A 102 10.68 16.40 -8.69
N GLU A 103 10.14 16.87 -7.57
CA GLU A 103 9.49 16.02 -6.56
C GLU A 103 8.23 15.36 -7.13
N TRP A 104 7.41 16.12 -7.86
CA TRP A 104 6.23 15.59 -8.54
C TRP A 104 6.59 14.49 -9.55
N LEU A 105 7.65 14.70 -10.32
CA LEU A 105 8.13 13.70 -11.28
C LEU A 105 8.61 12.43 -10.56
N LEU A 106 9.39 12.57 -9.48
CA LEU A 106 9.92 11.45 -8.70
C LEU A 106 8.80 10.64 -8.03
N ILE A 107 7.82 11.30 -7.43
CA ILE A 107 6.65 10.64 -6.82
C ILE A 107 5.88 9.86 -7.88
N THR A 108 5.65 10.46 -9.05
CA THR A 108 4.90 9.82 -10.14
C THR A 108 5.63 8.59 -10.69
N ILE A 109 6.93 8.72 -11.00
CA ILE A 109 7.75 7.61 -11.49
C ILE A 109 7.85 6.51 -10.42
N GLY A 110 8.07 6.88 -9.16
CA GLY A 110 8.12 5.95 -8.04
C GLY A 110 6.82 5.16 -7.88
N GLY A 111 5.67 5.83 -7.94
CA GLY A 111 4.35 5.18 -7.89
C GLY A 111 4.12 4.20 -9.03
N LEU A 112 4.52 4.55 -10.26
CA LEU A 112 4.43 3.64 -11.41
C LEU A 112 5.31 2.41 -11.22
N LEU A 113 6.56 2.59 -10.78
CA LEU A 113 7.48 1.48 -10.51
C LEU A 113 6.96 0.56 -9.38
N MET A 114 6.38 1.13 -8.32
CA MET A 114 5.73 0.36 -7.25
C MET A 114 4.55 -0.45 -7.79
N GLY A 115 3.71 0.16 -8.62
CA GLY A 115 2.58 -0.53 -9.26
C GLY A 115 3.04 -1.72 -10.11
N ILE A 116 4.05 -1.52 -10.96
CA ILE A 116 4.65 -2.60 -11.77
C ILE A 116 5.22 -3.71 -10.87
N GLY A 117 5.98 -3.33 -9.84
CA GLY A 117 6.61 -4.28 -8.91
C GLY A 117 5.59 -5.16 -8.18
N ILE A 118 4.51 -4.57 -7.67
CA ILE A 118 3.44 -5.31 -6.98
C ILE A 118 2.77 -6.33 -7.92
N ARG A 119 2.70 -6.06 -9.24
CA ARG A 119 2.11 -7.00 -10.20
C ARG A 119 3.03 -8.13 -10.59
N ILE A 120 4.33 -7.88 -10.68
CA ILE A 120 5.30 -8.91 -10.99
C ILE A 120 5.47 -9.83 -9.77
N ALA A 121 5.55 -9.26 -8.57
CA ALA A 121 5.79 -10.02 -7.34
C ALA A 121 4.51 -10.59 -6.70
N TYR A 122 3.32 -10.08 -7.06
CA TYR A 122 2.03 -10.34 -6.41
C TYR A 122 1.98 -10.01 -4.91
N ILE A 123 2.95 -9.25 -4.41
CA ILE A 123 3.15 -8.95 -2.99
C ILE A 123 3.49 -7.45 -2.85
N CYS A 124 3.11 -6.84 -1.73
CA CYS A 124 3.48 -5.49 -1.31
C CYS A 124 4.13 -5.49 0.08
N ASN A 125 4.71 -4.37 0.52
CA ASN A 125 5.43 -4.28 1.80
C ASN A 125 4.64 -4.80 3.00
N VAL A 126 3.35 -4.43 3.10
CA VAL A 126 2.47 -4.84 4.21
C VAL A 126 2.24 -6.35 4.19
N SER A 127 1.90 -6.90 3.03
CA SER A 127 1.65 -8.35 2.91
C SER A 127 2.92 -9.19 3.04
N THR A 128 4.08 -8.68 2.62
CA THR A 128 5.36 -9.37 2.81
C THR A 128 5.71 -9.45 4.29
N PHE A 129 5.59 -8.34 5.01
CA PHE A 129 6.07 -8.22 6.38
C PHE A 129 5.13 -8.88 7.39
N PHE A 130 3.82 -8.67 7.27
CA PHE A 130 2.83 -9.20 8.22
C PHE A 130 2.28 -10.58 7.81
N GLY A 131 2.23 -10.90 6.50
CA GLY A 131 1.75 -12.19 6.03
C GLY A 131 2.87 -13.21 5.79
N LEU A 132 3.72 -12.98 4.80
CA LEU A 132 4.63 -14.01 4.28
C LEU A 132 5.86 -14.28 5.18
N MET A 133 6.36 -13.28 5.88
CA MET A 133 7.53 -13.46 6.76
C MET A 133 7.24 -14.33 7.99
N PRO A 134 6.13 -14.13 8.73
CA PRO A 134 5.77 -15.01 9.86
C PRO A 134 5.53 -16.46 9.43
N GLU A 135 5.09 -16.68 8.19
CA GLU A 135 4.92 -18.00 7.59
C GLU A 135 6.23 -18.67 7.15
N MET A 136 7.38 -18.01 7.38
CA MET A 136 8.71 -18.45 6.95
C MET A 136 8.80 -18.74 5.44
N ASN A 137 8.06 -17.98 4.62
CA ASN A 137 8.04 -18.17 3.17
C ASN A 137 9.32 -17.59 2.53
N MET A 138 10.08 -18.44 1.83
CA MET A 138 11.30 -18.04 1.12
C MET A 138 11.06 -16.92 0.10
N GLY A 139 9.90 -16.93 -0.58
CA GLY A 139 9.50 -15.87 -1.51
C GLY A 139 9.29 -14.54 -0.81
N GLY A 140 8.76 -14.54 0.42
CA GLY A 140 8.61 -13.34 1.23
C GLY A 140 9.95 -12.73 1.64
N TYR A 141 10.91 -13.56 2.06
CA TYR A 141 12.26 -13.09 2.40
C TYR A 141 12.99 -12.51 1.17
N LEU A 142 12.86 -13.14 0.01
CA LEU A 142 13.45 -12.64 -1.23
C LEU A 142 12.78 -11.33 -1.69
N ALA A 143 11.45 -11.23 -1.59
CA ALA A 143 10.74 -9.99 -1.89
C ALA A 143 11.18 -8.86 -0.95
N MET A 144 11.36 -9.13 0.35
CA MET A 144 11.80 -8.13 1.30
C MET A 144 13.22 -7.63 1.00
N SER A 145 14.16 -8.51 0.67
CA SER A 145 15.52 -8.07 0.32
C SER A 145 15.51 -7.19 -0.93
N GLY A 146 14.68 -7.52 -1.92
CA GLY A 146 14.44 -6.70 -3.10
C GLY A 146 13.85 -5.32 -2.76
N ILE A 147 12.84 -5.26 -1.89
CA ILE A 147 12.24 -4.00 -1.41
C ILE A 147 13.27 -3.15 -0.67
N ILE A 148 14.07 -3.74 0.22
CA ILE A 148 15.12 -3.03 0.98
C ILE A 148 16.18 -2.47 0.02
N ALA A 149 16.67 -3.29 -0.91
CA ALA A 149 17.65 -2.85 -1.91
C ALA A 149 17.10 -1.73 -2.81
N GLY A 150 15.85 -1.87 -3.27
CA GLY A 150 15.17 -0.86 -4.08
C GLY A 150 14.98 0.45 -3.32
N ALA A 151 14.53 0.40 -2.06
CA ALA A 151 14.39 1.58 -1.22
C ALA A 151 15.74 2.26 -0.94
N TRP A 152 16.80 1.48 -0.72
CA TRP A 152 18.15 1.99 -0.53
C TRP A 152 18.64 2.75 -1.76
N VAL A 153 18.58 2.14 -2.94
CA VAL A 153 18.98 2.78 -4.20
C VAL A 153 18.11 3.99 -4.50
N GLY A 154 16.79 3.89 -4.30
CA GLY A 154 15.86 5.00 -4.48
C GLY A 154 16.20 6.19 -3.58
N SER A 155 16.55 5.94 -2.31
CA SER A 155 16.96 7.00 -1.37
C SER A 155 18.27 7.69 -1.79
N LEU A 156 19.22 6.96 -2.37
CA LEU A 156 20.48 7.53 -2.89
C LEU A 156 20.22 8.42 -4.10
N ILE A 157 19.35 7.99 -5.02
CA ILE A 157 18.96 8.78 -6.19
C ILE A 157 18.21 10.04 -5.74
N TYR A 158 17.26 9.89 -4.82
CA TYR A 158 16.48 11.00 -4.29
C TYR A 158 17.36 12.08 -3.66
N LYS A 159 18.32 11.68 -2.81
CA LYS A 159 19.29 12.63 -2.23
C LYS A 159 20.07 13.36 -3.31
N ARG A 160 20.60 12.66 -4.31
CA ARG A 160 21.37 13.27 -5.40
C ARG A 160 20.57 14.27 -6.24
N ILE A 161 19.26 14.08 -6.42
CA ILE A 161 18.45 14.95 -7.27
C ILE A 161 17.98 16.21 -6.54
N LEU A 162 17.77 16.15 -5.21
CA LEU A 162 17.35 17.31 -4.43
C LEU A 162 18.50 18.11 -3.84
N GLU A 163 19.67 17.50 -3.65
CA GLU A 163 20.90 18.20 -3.25
C GLU A 163 21.65 18.82 -4.45
N ALA A 164 21.21 18.58 -5.69
CA ALA A 164 21.77 19.13 -6.93
C ALA A 164 20.96 20.33 -7.44
#